data_AF-A0A6B2FI80-F1
#
_entry.id   AF-A0A6B2FI80-F1
#
_cell.length_a   1.000
_cell.length_b   1.000
_cell.length_c   1.000
_cell.angle_alpha   90.00
_cell.angle_beta   90.00
_cell.angle_gamma   90.00
#
_symmetry.space_group_name_H-M   'P 1'
#
loop_
_entity.id
_entity.type
_entity.pdbx_description
1 polymer ?
#
loop_
_entity_poly.entity_id
_entity_poly.type
_entity_poly.pdbx_seq_one_letter_code
_entity_poly.pdbx_strand_id
1 'polypeptide(L)'
;MNNRPRIKHVIFDWNGTLVDDLALAVKGLNAVRQLQTLPPVDARLYREHFGFPIRGFYQALGIDCETVDFDALIAAYLHIFNREIGQCSLHPGALNILRDLRRDGVTISVLSASQHQTLESNLDSAGIRHLVDHVFGLTNTQANGKQEVALQLNTLLGFPGERALMIGDTDHDIDVARACGWQMASVSHGHQTHERLSALHPHVFHDLQAVYRAWFCR
;
A
#
# COMPACT_ATOMS: atom_id res chain seq x y z
N MET A 1 -23.67 -12.33 -16.48
CA MET A 1 -22.34 -12.21 -17.11
C MET A 1 -21.80 -10.83 -16.77
N ASN A 2 -20.76 -10.72 -15.94
CA ASN A 2 -20.26 -9.42 -15.48
C ASN A 2 -19.51 -8.71 -16.60
N ASN A 3 -20.17 -7.72 -17.21
CA ASN A 3 -19.68 -6.85 -18.28
C ASN A 3 -18.68 -5.81 -17.74
N ARG A 4 -17.56 -6.27 -17.15
CA ARG A 4 -16.50 -5.36 -16.69
C ARG A 4 -15.70 -4.87 -17.89
N PRO A 5 -15.36 -3.57 -17.97
CA PRO A 5 -14.49 -3.06 -19.01
C PRO A 5 -13.12 -3.75 -18.96
N ARG A 6 -12.49 -3.91 -20.12
CA ARG A 6 -11.14 -4.48 -20.21
C ARG A 6 -10.15 -3.54 -19.50
N ILE A 7 -9.48 -4.05 -18.48
CA ILE A 7 -8.41 -3.35 -17.77
C ILE A 7 -7.22 -3.15 -18.72
N LYS A 8 -6.72 -1.91 -18.79
CA LYS A 8 -5.55 -1.52 -19.57
C LYS A 8 -4.33 -1.24 -18.69
N HIS A 9 -4.56 -0.93 -17.43
CA HIS A 9 -3.52 -0.50 -16.51
C HIS A 9 -3.80 -0.99 -15.09
N VAL A 10 -2.76 -1.38 -14.37
CA VAL A 10 -2.85 -1.78 -12.97
C VAL A 10 -1.95 -0.86 -12.13
N ILE A 11 -2.52 -0.32 -11.07
CA ILE A 11 -1.83 0.47 -10.05
C ILE A 11 -1.68 -0.40 -8.82
N PHE A 12 -0.45 -0.60 -8.35
CA PHE A 12 -0.18 -1.29 -7.11
C PHE A 12 0.19 -0.30 -6.02
N ASP A 13 -0.32 -0.49 -4.81
CA ASP A 13 0.36 0.03 -3.63
C ASP A 13 1.71 -0.68 -3.43
N TRP A 14 2.60 -0.04 -2.69
CA TRP A 14 3.90 -0.59 -2.35
C TRP A 14 3.84 -1.39 -1.04
N ASN A 15 3.78 -0.70 0.09
CA ASN A 15 3.77 -1.24 1.45
C ASN A 15 2.56 -2.16 1.66
N GLY A 16 2.76 -3.30 2.33
CA GLY A 16 1.71 -4.31 2.54
C GLY A 16 1.12 -4.99 1.30
N THR A 17 1.45 -4.53 0.09
CA THR A 17 0.87 -5.00 -1.17
C THR A 17 1.89 -5.68 -2.07
N LEU A 18 2.94 -4.97 -2.50
CA LEU A 18 4.03 -5.59 -3.26
C LEU A 18 5.16 -6.03 -2.34
N VAL A 19 5.53 -5.20 -1.37
CA VAL A 19 6.56 -5.50 -0.37
C VAL A 19 5.93 -6.08 0.90
N ASP A 20 6.54 -7.13 1.44
CA ASP A 20 6.19 -7.72 2.73
C ASP A 20 6.99 -7.03 3.85
N ASP A 21 6.40 -5.98 4.41
CA ASP A 21 7.03 -5.10 5.40
C ASP A 21 6.30 -5.07 6.75
N LEU A 22 5.29 -5.93 6.95
CA LEU A 22 4.51 -5.98 8.19
C LEU A 22 5.41 -6.18 9.42
N ALA A 23 6.36 -7.11 9.35
CA ALA A 23 7.30 -7.37 10.44
C ALA A 23 8.17 -6.15 10.76
N LEU A 24 8.59 -5.40 9.73
CA LEU A 24 9.37 -4.17 9.89
C LEU A 24 8.52 -3.04 10.49
N ALA A 25 7.27 -2.88 10.05
CA ALA A 25 6.33 -1.92 10.62
C ALA A 25 6.08 -2.18 12.11
N VAL A 26 5.85 -3.45 12.50
CA VAL A 26 5.70 -3.84 13.91
C VAL A 26 6.98 -3.60 14.71
N LYS A 27 8.16 -3.88 14.13
CA LYS A 27 9.46 -3.58 14.75
C LYS A 27 9.61 -2.07 15.01
N GLY A 28 9.33 -1.23 14.01
CA GLY A 28 9.41 0.22 14.15
C GLY A 28 8.45 0.76 15.20
N LEU A 29 7.21 0.27 15.20
CA LEU A 29 6.22 0.61 16.22
C LEU A 29 6.70 0.23 17.62
N ASN A 30 7.23 -0.98 17.82
CA ASN A 30 7.69 -1.43 19.13
C ASN A 30 8.91 -0.65 19.63
N ALA A 31 9.77 -0.17 18.74
CA ALA A 31 10.86 0.73 19.11
C ALA A 31 10.33 2.07 19.64
N VAL A 32 9.31 2.63 18.98
CA VAL A 32 8.63 3.84 19.46
C VAL A 32 7.94 3.61 20.80
N ARG A 33 7.24 2.48 20.96
CA ARG A 33 6.56 2.13 22.22
C ARG A 33 7.53 2.00 23.38
N GLN A 34 8.72 1.46 23.13
CA GLN A 34 9.79 1.38 24.12
C GLN A 34 10.20 2.77 24.62
N LEU A 35 10.30 3.79 23.75
CA LEU A 35 10.59 5.17 24.14
C LEU A 35 9.52 5.78 25.06
N GLN A 36 8.28 5.29 24.92
CA GLN A 36 7.14 5.70 25.74
C GLN A 36 6.91 4.79 26.96
N THR A 37 7.83 3.86 27.25
CA THR A 37 7.70 2.87 28.33
C THR A 37 6.41 2.03 28.24
N LEU A 38 5.94 1.80 27.01
CA LEU A 38 4.75 0.98 26.72
C LEU A 38 5.16 -0.46 26.37
N PRO A 39 4.34 -1.47 26.72
CA PRO A 39 4.60 -2.85 26.33
C PRO A 39 4.54 -3.03 24.81
N PRO A 40 5.32 -3.96 24.23
CA PRO A 40 5.28 -4.21 22.79
C PRO A 40 3.93 -4.79 22.35
N VAL A 41 3.61 -4.64 21.06
CA VAL A 41 2.46 -5.26 20.40
C VAL A 41 2.92 -6.31 19.39
N ASP A 42 2.06 -7.29 19.13
CA ASP A 42 2.25 -8.26 18.06
C ASP A 42 1.63 -7.78 16.74
N ALA A 43 1.87 -8.54 15.67
CA ALA A 43 1.34 -8.23 14.35
C ALA A 43 -0.20 -8.30 14.30
N ARG A 44 -0.84 -9.13 15.14
CA ARG A 44 -2.30 -9.24 15.19
C ARG A 44 -2.91 -7.94 15.70
N LEU A 45 -2.46 -7.47 16.87
CA LEU A 45 -2.94 -6.22 17.46
C LEU A 45 -2.58 -5.01 16.59
N TYR A 46 -1.41 -5.02 15.94
CA TYR A 46 -1.07 -4.02 14.92
C TYR A 46 -2.15 -3.94 13.83
N ARG A 47 -2.48 -5.07 13.18
CA ARG A 47 -3.41 -5.10 12.04
C ARG A 47 -4.86 -4.79 12.43
N GLU A 48 -5.25 -5.13 13.66
CA GLU A 48 -6.57 -4.79 14.21
C GLU A 48 -6.77 -3.27 14.29
N HIS A 49 -5.70 -2.52 14.59
CA HIS A 49 -5.77 -1.07 14.78
C HIS A 49 -5.24 -0.24 13.61
N PHE A 50 -4.38 -0.80 12.75
CA PHE A 50 -3.71 -0.05 11.69
C PHE A 50 -4.72 0.61 10.74
N GLY A 51 -4.53 1.91 10.53
CA GLY A 51 -5.38 2.70 9.66
C GLY A 51 -5.06 4.20 9.76
N PHE A 52 -5.88 4.99 9.07
CA PHE A 52 -5.69 6.42 8.93
C PHE A 52 -6.83 7.20 9.62
N PRO A 53 -6.57 8.39 10.20
CA PRO A 53 -5.26 9.06 10.29
C PRO A 53 -4.28 8.36 11.25
N ILE A 54 -2.98 8.39 10.93
CA ILE A 54 -1.93 7.69 11.70
C ILE A 54 -1.93 8.08 13.19
N ARG A 55 -2.24 9.34 13.52
CA ARG A 55 -2.38 9.77 14.93
C ARG A 55 -3.44 8.96 15.68
N GLY A 56 -4.58 8.68 15.03
CA GLY A 56 -5.66 7.87 15.61
C GLY A 56 -5.25 6.41 15.82
N PHE A 57 -4.43 5.85 14.92
CA PHE A 57 -3.84 4.52 15.10
C PHE A 57 -2.98 4.43 16.35
N TYR A 58 -2.07 5.39 16.57
CA TYR A 58 -1.23 5.41 17.78
C TYR A 58 -2.05 5.64 19.07
N GLN A 59 -3.08 6.49 19.02
CA GLN A 59 -4.01 6.69 20.14
C GLN A 59 -4.76 5.41 20.50
N ALA A 60 -5.25 4.66 19.50
CA ALA A 60 -5.95 3.40 19.73
C ALA A 60 -5.06 2.32 20.38
N LEU A 61 -3.74 2.43 20.21
CA LEU A 61 -2.75 1.58 20.86
C LEU A 61 -2.23 2.12 22.21
N GLY A 62 -2.87 3.17 22.74
CA GLY A 62 -2.59 3.72 24.07
C GLY A 62 -1.42 4.70 24.12
N ILE A 63 -0.99 5.26 22.98
CA ILE A 63 -0.06 6.41 23.00
C ILE A 63 -0.88 7.69 23.21
N ASP A 64 -0.54 8.43 24.26
CA ASP A 64 -1.12 9.75 24.49
C ASP A 64 -0.51 10.80 23.54
N CYS A 65 -1.10 10.89 22.35
CA CYS A 65 -0.68 11.81 21.30
C CYS A 65 -0.89 13.31 21.63
N GLU A 66 -1.45 13.66 22.79
CA GLU A 66 -1.55 15.05 23.26
C GLU A 66 -0.33 15.46 24.09
N THR A 67 0.28 14.51 24.79
CA THR A 67 1.44 14.77 25.66
C THR A 67 2.77 14.44 25.00
N VAL A 68 2.80 13.50 24.05
CA VAL A 68 4.03 13.18 23.31
C VAL A 68 4.31 14.18 22.19
N ASP A 69 5.59 14.43 21.92
CA ASP A 69 6.02 15.01 20.65
C ASP A 69 5.78 13.98 19.54
N PHE A 70 4.61 14.07 18.92
CA PHE A 70 4.17 13.12 17.91
C PHE A 70 5.04 13.16 16.64
N ASP A 71 5.57 14.33 16.29
CA ASP A 71 6.42 14.46 15.10
C ASP A 71 7.78 13.81 15.33
N ALA A 72 8.38 14.00 16.52
CA ALA A 72 9.60 13.29 16.91
C ALA A 72 9.38 11.76 16.98
N LEU A 73 8.21 11.33 17.46
CA LEU A 73 7.83 9.92 17.51
C LEU A 73 7.74 9.30 16.11
N ILE A 74 7.08 9.97 15.17
CA ILE A 74 6.99 9.52 13.78
C ILE A 74 8.37 9.56 13.10
N ALA A 75 9.21 10.55 13.40
CA ALA A 75 10.58 10.61 12.90
C ALA A 75 11.41 9.41 13.37
N ALA A 76 11.27 8.99 14.64
CA ALA A 76 11.95 7.81 15.17
C ALA A 76 11.48 6.51 14.48
N TYR A 77 10.17 6.36 14.25
CA TYR A 77 9.62 5.26 13.46
C TYR A 77 10.21 5.24 12.03
N LEU A 78 10.13 6.37 11.32
CA LEU A 78 10.58 6.49 9.93
C LEU A 78 12.08 6.27 9.79
N HIS A 79 12.88 6.66 10.78
CA HIS A 79 14.33 6.41 10.78
C HIS A 79 14.64 4.91 10.73
N ILE A 80 13.94 4.10 11.56
CA ILE A 80 14.12 2.65 11.58
C ILE A 80 13.59 2.03 10.29
N PHE A 81 12.38 2.43 9.91
CA PHE A 81 11.67 1.86 8.77
C PHE A 81 12.43 2.10 7.45
N ASN A 82 12.79 3.35 7.14
CA ASN A 82 13.43 3.71 5.87
C ASN A 82 14.84 3.11 5.72
N ARG A 83 15.52 2.82 6.83
CA ARG A 83 16.85 2.18 6.80
C ARG A 83 16.79 0.71 6.38
N GLU A 84 15.69 0.04 6.67
CA GLU A 84 15.59 -1.43 6.57
C GLU A 84 14.61 -1.88 5.49
N ILE A 85 13.70 -1.02 5.02
CA ILE A 85 12.66 -1.37 4.02
C ILE A 85 13.25 -1.93 2.71
N GLY A 86 14.43 -1.46 2.28
CA GLY A 86 15.09 -1.99 1.08
C GLY A 86 15.56 -3.44 1.21
N GLN A 87 15.53 -4.02 2.42
CA GLN A 87 15.88 -5.43 2.70
C GLN A 87 14.64 -6.32 2.80
N CYS A 88 13.44 -5.73 2.80
CA CYS A 88 12.19 -6.49 2.82
C CYS A 88 12.01 -7.27 1.50
N SER A 89 11.47 -8.48 1.62
CA SER A 89 11.15 -9.29 0.46
C SER A 89 9.85 -8.83 -0.17
N LEU A 90 9.66 -9.11 -1.45
CA LEU A 90 8.35 -9.00 -2.08
C LEU A 90 7.42 -10.09 -1.53
N HIS A 91 6.12 -9.79 -1.47
CA HIS A 91 5.12 -10.81 -1.16
C HIS A 91 5.13 -11.94 -2.20
N PRO A 92 4.78 -13.18 -1.79
CA PRO A 92 4.64 -14.30 -2.72
C PRO A 92 3.71 -13.95 -3.90
N GLY A 93 4.18 -14.21 -5.12
CA GLY A 93 3.42 -13.96 -6.34
C GLY A 93 3.47 -12.53 -6.88
N ALA A 94 4.11 -11.58 -6.20
CA ALA A 94 4.27 -10.19 -6.68
C ALA A 94 5.05 -10.12 -8.00
N LEU A 95 6.23 -10.75 -8.08
CA LEU A 95 6.99 -10.80 -9.33
C LEU A 95 6.21 -11.49 -10.46
N ASN A 96 5.44 -12.53 -10.13
CA ASN A 96 4.67 -13.29 -11.12
C ASN A 96 3.54 -12.44 -11.70
N ILE A 97 2.73 -11.77 -10.88
CA ILE A 97 1.63 -10.94 -11.39
C ILE A 97 2.17 -9.80 -12.26
N LEU A 98 3.29 -9.16 -11.86
CA LEU A 98 3.90 -8.10 -12.66
C LEU A 98 4.32 -8.62 -14.04
N ARG A 99 4.95 -9.80 -14.11
CA ARG A 99 5.34 -10.44 -15.38
C ARG A 99 4.14 -10.86 -16.22
N ASP A 100 3.12 -11.44 -15.60
CA ASP A 100 1.90 -11.88 -16.27
C ASP A 100 1.14 -10.70 -16.89
N LEU A 101 1.00 -9.59 -16.15
CA LEU A 101 0.40 -8.36 -16.66
C LEU A 101 1.16 -7.80 -17.87
N ARG A 102 2.51 -7.78 -17.80
CA ARG A 102 3.34 -7.33 -18.93
C ARG A 102 3.19 -8.23 -20.15
N ARG A 103 3.16 -9.55 -19.96
CA ARG A 103 2.90 -10.53 -21.04
C ARG A 103 1.56 -10.25 -21.73
N ASP A 104 0.55 -9.85 -20.96
CA ASP A 104 -0.80 -9.60 -21.46
C ASP A 104 -0.98 -8.18 -22.02
N GLY A 105 0.11 -7.39 -22.10
CA GLY A 105 0.09 -6.03 -22.64
C GLY A 105 -0.59 -5.00 -21.73
N VAL A 106 -0.69 -5.29 -20.42
CA VAL A 106 -1.22 -4.40 -19.40
C VAL A 106 -0.08 -3.58 -18.81
N THR A 107 -0.22 -2.25 -18.80
CA THR A 107 0.79 -1.36 -18.20
C THR A 107 0.64 -1.28 -16.68
N ILE A 108 1.71 -0.90 -15.99
CA ILE A 108 1.81 -1.01 -14.54
C ILE A 108 2.31 0.30 -13.93
N SER A 109 1.64 0.78 -12.89
CA SER A 109 2.18 1.81 -12.00
C SER A 109 2.34 1.30 -10.57
N VAL A 110 3.28 1.88 -9.85
CA VAL A 110 3.35 1.76 -8.38
C VAL A 110 3.05 3.12 -7.77
N LEU A 111 2.08 3.17 -6.86
CA LEU A 111 1.60 4.39 -6.21
C LEU A 111 1.62 4.22 -4.69
N SER A 112 2.45 4.99 -3.99
CA SER A 112 2.66 4.84 -2.54
C SER A 112 2.60 6.17 -1.80
N ALA A 113 2.26 6.10 -0.51
CA ALA A 113 2.46 7.20 0.43
C ALA A 113 3.94 7.39 0.86
N SER A 114 4.84 6.50 0.43
CA SER A 114 6.29 6.66 0.61
C SER A 114 6.85 7.82 -0.20
N GLN A 115 7.96 8.40 0.25
CA GLN A 115 8.68 9.43 -0.53
C GLN A 115 9.12 8.86 -1.88
N HIS A 116 8.97 9.65 -2.95
CA HIS A 116 9.22 9.19 -4.32
C HIS A 116 10.64 8.62 -4.52
N GLN A 117 11.68 9.29 -4.01
CA GLN A 117 13.06 8.82 -4.16
C GLN A 117 13.32 7.50 -3.40
N THR A 118 12.73 7.34 -2.22
CA THR A 118 12.79 6.09 -1.45
C THR A 118 12.06 4.96 -2.18
N LEU A 119 10.89 5.26 -2.74
CA LEU A 119 10.11 4.28 -3.51
C LEU A 119 10.88 3.79 -4.74
N GLU A 120 11.47 4.70 -5.52
CA GLU A 120 12.31 4.35 -6.68
C GLU A 120 13.47 3.42 -6.25
N SER A 121 14.20 3.81 -5.21
CA SER A 121 15.33 3.01 -4.67
C SER A 121 14.90 1.62 -4.18
N ASN A 122 13.71 1.51 -3.59
CA ASN A 122 13.14 0.25 -3.12
C ASN A 122 12.77 -0.66 -4.30
N LEU A 123 12.18 -0.12 -5.37
CA LEU A 123 11.84 -0.88 -6.57
C LEU A 123 13.08 -1.42 -7.30
N ASP A 124 14.16 -0.64 -7.31
CA ASP A 124 15.46 -1.07 -7.83
C ASP A 124 16.07 -2.18 -6.98
N SER A 125 16.07 -2.01 -5.66
CA SER A 125 16.59 -3.01 -4.72
C SER A 125 15.82 -4.33 -4.77
N ALA A 126 14.50 -4.26 -4.97
CA ALA A 126 13.64 -5.41 -5.18
C ALA A 126 13.76 -6.03 -6.58
N GLY A 127 14.51 -5.39 -7.50
CA GLY A 127 14.77 -5.90 -8.85
C GLY A 127 13.55 -5.87 -9.78
N ILE A 128 12.51 -5.08 -9.48
CA ILE A 128 11.26 -5.02 -10.26
C ILE A 128 11.01 -3.70 -10.96
N ARG A 129 11.87 -2.69 -10.76
CA ARG A 129 11.70 -1.37 -11.37
C ARG A 129 11.48 -1.40 -12.88
N HIS A 130 12.17 -2.31 -13.58
CA HIS A 130 12.07 -2.50 -15.03
C HIS A 130 10.70 -3.02 -15.53
N LEU A 131 9.84 -3.50 -14.63
CA LEU A 131 8.48 -3.96 -14.94
C LEU A 131 7.43 -2.86 -14.78
N VAL A 132 7.81 -1.70 -14.23
CA VAL A 132 6.90 -0.62 -13.84
C VAL A 132 7.03 0.55 -14.83
N ASP A 133 5.90 0.94 -15.43
CA ASP A 133 5.83 2.05 -16.39
C ASP A 133 5.87 3.42 -15.69
N HIS A 134 5.18 3.56 -14.55
CA HIS A 134 5.19 4.79 -13.76
C HIS A 134 5.34 4.55 -12.25
N VAL A 135 6.12 5.39 -11.59
CA VAL A 135 6.34 5.35 -10.14
C VAL A 135 5.89 6.67 -9.55
N PHE A 136 4.98 6.59 -8.59
CA PHE A 136 4.34 7.75 -7.99
C PHE A 136 4.41 7.64 -6.46
N GLY A 137 5.30 8.44 -5.88
CA GLY A 137 5.43 8.59 -4.43
C GLY A 137 5.22 10.04 -4.04
N LEU A 138 5.21 10.32 -2.74
CA LEU A 138 5.04 11.67 -2.25
C LEU A 138 6.30 12.52 -2.50
N THR A 139 6.10 13.76 -2.93
CA THR A 139 7.16 14.77 -3.05
C THR A 139 7.25 15.66 -1.81
N ASN A 140 6.14 15.77 -1.04
CA ASN A 140 6.03 16.49 0.22
C ASN A 140 5.32 15.63 1.29
N THR A 141 5.64 15.81 2.57
CA THR A 141 5.18 14.98 3.71
C THR A 141 3.72 15.22 4.16
N GLN A 142 2.88 15.86 3.34
CA GLN A 142 1.49 16.18 3.72
C GLN A 142 0.55 14.98 3.54
N ALA A 143 -0.32 14.74 4.52
CA ALA A 143 -1.15 13.54 4.67
C ALA A 143 -2.17 13.27 3.55
N ASN A 144 -2.53 14.28 2.74
CA ASN A 144 -3.45 14.12 1.60
C ASN A 144 -2.75 13.73 0.29
N GLY A 145 -1.43 13.52 0.32
CA GLY A 145 -0.61 13.43 -0.89
C GLY A 145 -0.92 12.24 -1.79
N LYS A 146 -1.30 11.08 -1.27
CA LYS A 146 -1.49 9.87 -2.10
C LYS A 146 -2.66 10.03 -3.08
N GLN A 147 -3.76 10.64 -2.64
CA GLN A 147 -4.92 10.91 -3.51
C GLN A 147 -4.59 11.97 -4.58
N GLU A 148 -3.86 13.03 -4.22
CA GLU A 148 -3.45 14.06 -5.18
C GLU A 148 -2.55 13.47 -6.27
N VAL A 149 -1.54 12.70 -5.86
CA VAL A 149 -0.63 12.00 -6.76
C VAL A 149 -1.37 10.97 -7.62
N ALA A 150 -2.40 10.30 -7.07
CA ALA A 150 -3.25 9.38 -7.84
C ALA A 150 -4.07 10.09 -8.92
N LEU A 151 -4.60 11.28 -8.63
CA LEU A 151 -5.30 12.10 -9.62
C LEU A 151 -4.36 12.55 -10.74
N GLN A 152 -3.10 12.90 -10.41
CA GLN A 152 -2.08 13.22 -11.41
C GLN A 152 -1.76 12.03 -12.32
N LEU A 153 -1.58 10.83 -11.74
CA LEU A 153 -1.43 9.59 -12.50
C LEU A 153 -2.66 9.33 -13.37
N ASN A 154 -3.88 9.50 -12.85
CA ASN A 154 -5.09 9.29 -13.63
C ASN A 154 -5.17 10.23 -14.85
N THR A 155 -4.79 11.50 -14.68
CA THR A 155 -4.67 12.45 -15.79
C THR A 155 -3.63 12.01 -16.82
N LEU A 156 -2.45 11.55 -16.36
CA LEU A 156 -1.39 11.04 -17.23
C LEU A 156 -1.84 9.83 -18.07
N LEU A 157 -2.59 8.91 -17.45
CA LEU A 157 -3.09 7.71 -18.12
C LEU A 157 -4.06 8.03 -19.28
N GLY A 158 -4.80 9.13 -19.18
CA GLY A 158 -5.58 9.69 -20.30
C GLY A 158 -6.73 8.81 -20.80
N PHE A 159 -7.21 7.85 -20.01
CA PHE A 159 -8.38 7.03 -20.32
C PHE A 159 -9.35 6.96 -19.13
N PRO A 160 -10.61 6.54 -19.34
CA PRO A 160 -11.60 6.45 -18.27
C PRO A 160 -11.12 5.55 -17.12
N GLY A 161 -11.30 6.02 -15.87
CA GLY A 161 -10.80 5.35 -14.67
C GLY A 161 -11.22 3.88 -14.54
N GLU A 162 -12.40 3.52 -15.05
CA GLU A 162 -12.90 2.14 -15.06
C GLU A 162 -11.99 1.14 -15.82
N ARG A 163 -11.06 1.62 -16.65
CA ARG A 163 -10.05 0.80 -17.35
C ARG A 163 -8.75 0.65 -16.57
N ALA A 164 -8.66 1.22 -15.37
CA ALA A 164 -7.58 1.02 -14.43
C ALA A 164 -8.06 0.18 -13.23
N LEU A 165 -7.16 -0.63 -12.68
CA LEU A 165 -7.39 -1.42 -11.47
C LEU A 165 -6.35 -1.02 -10.42
N MET A 166 -6.82 -0.56 -9.26
CA MET A 166 -6.01 -0.40 -8.07
C MET A 166 -5.96 -1.73 -7.30
N ILE A 167 -4.75 -2.13 -6.88
CA ILE A 167 -4.49 -3.25 -5.99
C ILE A 167 -3.78 -2.69 -4.76
N GLY A 168 -4.38 -2.86 -3.59
CA GLY A 168 -3.87 -2.31 -2.32
C GLY A 168 -4.40 -3.07 -1.11
N ASP A 169 -3.78 -2.88 0.05
CA ASP A 169 -4.10 -3.61 1.29
C ASP A 169 -4.78 -2.75 2.36
N THR A 170 -5.12 -1.50 2.04
CA THR A 170 -5.73 -0.56 3.01
C THR A 170 -7.06 0.03 2.56
N ASP A 171 -7.86 0.48 3.53
CA ASP A 171 -9.02 1.33 3.32
C ASP A 171 -8.69 2.62 2.57
N HIS A 172 -7.50 3.17 2.80
CA HIS A 172 -7.00 4.34 2.06
C HIS A 172 -6.86 4.06 0.56
N ASP A 173 -6.45 2.85 0.15
CA ASP A 173 -6.39 2.49 -1.28
C ASP A 173 -7.78 2.41 -1.92
N ILE A 174 -8.77 1.96 -1.16
CA ILE A 174 -10.18 1.94 -1.61
C ILE A 174 -10.66 3.37 -1.85
N ASP A 175 -10.33 4.30 -0.94
CA ASP A 175 -10.70 5.71 -1.09
C ASP A 175 -9.99 6.38 -2.27
N VAL A 176 -8.70 6.09 -2.47
CA VAL A 176 -7.91 6.56 -3.63
C VAL A 176 -8.51 6.03 -4.94
N ALA A 177 -8.83 4.74 -5.01
CA ALA A 177 -9.45 4.13 -6.19
C ALA A 177 -10.80 4.79 -6.49
N ARG A 178 -11.62 5.01 -5.46
CA ARG A 178 -12.92 5.70 -5.60
C ARG A 178 -12.76 7.12 -6.12
N ALA A 179 -11.81 7.88 -5.60
CA ALA A 179 -11.55 9.26 -6.02
C ALA A 179 -11.15 9.37 -7.50
N CYS A 180 -10.46 8.36 -8.04
CA CYS A 180 -10.02 8.33 -9.44
C CYS A 180 -11.01 7.62 -10.38
N GLY A 181 -12.07 7.01 -9.85
CA GLY A 181 -12.99 6.16 -10.59
C GLY A 181 -12.37 4.85 -11.08
N TRP A 182 -11.30 4.39 -10.41
CA TRP A 182 -10.64 3.12 -10.70
C TRP A 182 -11.44 1.92 -10.20
N GLN A 183 -11.26 0.78 -10.85
CA GLN A 183 -11.66 -0.50 -10.26
C GLN A 183 -10.78 -0.81 -9.06
N MET A 184 -11.29 -1.57 -8.09
CA MET A 184 -10.55 -1.93 -6.88
C MET A 184 -10.50 -3.44 -6.67
N ALA A 185 -9.33 -3.93 -6.26
CA ALA A 185 -9.10 -5.26 -5.72
C ALA A 185 -8.23 -5.15 -4.47
N SER A 186 -8.82 -5.41 -3.30
CA SER A 186 -8.09 -5.36 -2.04
C SER A 186 -7.39 -6.68 -1.77
N VAL A 187 -6.22 -6.63 -1.14
CA VAL A 187 -5.45 -7.81 -0.77
C VAL A 187 -5.19 -7.84 0.73
N SER A 188 -5.46 -8.98 1.38
CA SER A 188 -5.53 -9.09 2.84
C SER A 188 -4.28 -9.71 3.48
N HIS A 189 -3.15 -9.69 2.78
CA HIS A 189 -1.86 -10.21 3.25
C HIS A 189 -0.95 -9.14 3.85
N GLY A 190 -1.31 -7.85 3.74
CA GLY A 190 -0.57 -6.73 4.30
C GLY A 190 -1.04 -6.27 5.68
N HIS A 191 -1.20 -4.96 5.81
CA HIS A 191 -1.39 -4.25 7.08
C HIS A 191 -2.82 -4.25 7.60
N GLN A 192 -3.85 -4.40 6.77
CA GLN A 192 -5.24 -4.53 7.25
C GLN A 192 -5.78 -5.95 7.06
N THR A 193 -6.73 -6.31 7.91
CA THR A 193 -7.33 -7.66 7.93
C THR A 193 -8.35 -7.86 6.82
N HIS A 194 -8.60 -9.13 6.48
CA HIS A 194 -9.64 -9.48 5.51
C HIS A 194 -11.01 -8.97 5.96
N GLU A 195 -11.35 -9.13 7.24
CA GLU A 195 -12.63 -8.74 7.82
C GLU A 195 -12.88 -7.23 7.66
N ARG A 196 -11.85 -6.41 7.89
CA ARG A 196 -11.92 -4.95 7.73
C ARG A 196 -12.14 -4.57 6.27
N LEU A 197 -11.34 -5.12 5.36
CA LEU A 197 -11.42 -4.81 3.93
C LEU A 197 -12.75 -5.27 3.32
N SER A 198 -13.23 -6.46 3.70
CA SER A 198 -14.48 -7.05 3.19
C SER A 198 -15.72 -6.31 3.66
N ALA A 199 -15.64 -5.58 4.78
CA ALA A 199 -16.70 -4.67 5.21
C ALA A 199 -16.81 -3.41 4.32
N LEU A 200 -15.76 -3.05 3.58
CA LEU A 200 -15.68 -1.83 2.79
C LEU A 200 -15.82 -2.07 1.28
N HIS A 201 -15.39 -3.24 0.79
CA HIS A 201 -15.40 -3.54 -0.64
C HIS A 201 -15.55 -5.05 -0.91
N PRO A 202 -16.33 -5.48 -1.92
CA PRO A 202 -16.63 -6.91 -2.14
C PRO A 202 -15.47 -7.71 -2.79
N HIS A 203 -14.49 -7.05 -3.39
CA HIS A 203 -13.36 -7.72 -4.05
C HIS A 203 -12.14 -7.74 -3.14
N VAL A 204 -12.11 -8.67 -2.20
CA VAL A 204 -10.97 -8.90 -1.31
C VAL A 204 -10.38 -10.27 -1.58
N PHE A 205 -9.07 -10.31 -1.74
CA PHE A 205 -8.31 -11.51 -2.06
C PHE A 205 -7.26 -11.78 -0.99
N HIS A 206 -6.82 -13.03 -0.87
CA HIS A 206 -5.76 -13.41 0.07
C HIS A 206 -4.36 -13.26 -0.53
N ASP A 207 -4.24 -13.26 -1.86
CA ASP A 207 -2.97 -13.16 -2.56
C ASP A 207 -3.13 -12.47 -3.92
N LEU A 208 -2.02 -11.97 -4.46
CA LEU A 208 -1.97 -11.26 -5.74
C LEU A 208 -2.37 -12.14 -6.92
N GLN A 209 -2.06 -13.44 -6.88
CA GLN A 209 -2.37 -14.35 -7.99
C GLN A 209 -3.88 -14.62 -8.11
N ALA A 210 -4.60 -14.62 -6.99
CA ALA A 210 -6.06 -14.67 -6.96
C ALA A 210 -6.67 -13.42 -7.62
N VAL A 211 -6.07 -12.25 -7.43
CA VAL A 211 -6.47 -11.02 -8.16
C VAL A 211 -6.28 -11.23 -9.66
N TYR A 212 -5.09 -11.67 -10.09
CA TYR A 212 -4.79 -11.89 -11.50
C TYR A 212 -5.80 -12.84 -12.16
N ARG A 213 -6.06 -14.00 -11.54
CA ARG A 213 -7.05 -14.97 -12.04
C ARG A 213 -8.46 -14.36 -12.15
N ALA A 214 -8.91 -13.60 -11.16
CA ALA A 214 -10.26 -13.04 -11.15
C ALA A 214 -10.50 -11.96 -12.21
N TRP A 215 -9.45 -11.23 -12.58
CA TRP A 215 -9.55 -10.05 -13.47
C TRP A 215 -9.06 -10.30 -14.89
N PHE A 216 -8.10 -11.21 -15.09
CA PHE A 216 -7.40 -11.38 -16.37
C PHE A 216 -7.51 -12.80 -16.96
N CYS A 217 -7.83 -13.82 -16.16
CA CYS A 217 -8.11 -15.17 -16.66
C CYS A 217 -9.62 -15.37 -16.84
N ARG A 218 -10.14 -15.03 -18.02
CA ARG A 218 -11.52 -15.32 -18.43
C ARG A 218 -11.56 -15.99 -19.80
#